data_AF-A0A0B5EQE6-F1
#
_entry.id   AF-A0A0B5EQE6-F1
#
_cell.length_a   1.000
_cell.length_b   1.000
_cell.length_c   1.000
_cell.angle_alpha   90.00
_cell.angle_beta   90.00
_cell.angle_gamma   90.00
#
_symmetry.space_group_name_H-M   'P 1'
#
loop_
_entity.id
_entity.type
_entity.pdbx_description
1 polymer ?
#
loop_
_entity_poly.entity_id
_entity_poly.type
_entity_poly.pdbx_seq_one_letter_code
_entity_poly.pdbx_strand_id
1 'polypeptide(L)'
;MLPGMSLTSCLENSSSAMSRFMAEHLPLPKAVVSDFRQRLKNFPEPVKPDAGPGQRPEYQMLGHTIDHRLRISLGAPTGRPIKEGVVRACSDYDGWPSSEVIHAVQTAGQVLLEELRTYQSPDGQPLALGNESEERLVRLCHVASSFEVIFRCGGWVPGNRLGLCRPADGLDDLVAAVPDYIVHDIRSHRLTTARLYRQVETLWNLTNR
;
A
#
# COMPACT_ATOMS: atom_id res chain seq x y z
N MET A 1 25.37 -16.96 20.28
CA MET A 1 24.07 -16.59 19.70
C MET A 1 23.13 -17.76 19.98
N LEU A 2 22.22 -17.64 20.96
CA LEU A 2 21.34 -18.76 21.32
C LEU A 2 20.23 -18.90 20.27
N PRO A 3 20.00 -20.10 19.71
CA PRO A 3 18.97 -20.33 18.71
C PRO A 3 17.57 -20.31 19.34
N GLY A 4 16.61 -19.66 18.68
CA GLY A 4 15.18 -19.96 18.85
C GLY A 4 14.29 -18.99 19.63
N MET A 5 14.79 -17.88 20.18
CA MET A 5 13.88 -16.90 20.81
C MET A 5 13.32 -15.92 19.78
N SER A 6 11.98 -15.84 19.71
CA SER A 6 11.29 -14.81 18.92
C SER A 6 11.57 -13.42 19.50
N LEU A 7 11.54 -12.38 18.64
CA LEU A 7 11.71 -10.99 19.05
C LEU A 7 10.72 -10.62 20.17
N THR A 8 9.49 -11.12 20.10
CA THR A 8 8.46 -10.93 21.14
C THR A 8 8.92 -11.51 22.48
N SER A 9 9.46 -12.73 22.50
CA SER A 9 9.97 -13.32 23.75
C SER A 9 11.17 -12.57 24.32
N CYS A 10 12.03 -12.03 23.45
CA CYS A 10 13.14 -11.17 23.87
C CYS A 10 12.63 -9.86 24.48
N LEU A 11 11.56 -9.27 23.94
CA LEU A 11 10.97 -8.04 24.47
C LEU A 11 10.19 -8.26 25.77
N GLU A 12 9.57 -9.43 25.95
CA GLU A 12 8.86 -9.80 27.18
C GLU A 12 9.82 -10.15 28.33
N ASN A 13 10.98 -10.72 28.01
CA ASN A 13 12.01 -11.01 29.00
C ASN A 13 12.80 -9.73 29.36
N SER A 14 12.49 -9.16 30.52
CA SER A 14 13.13 -7.95 31.07
C SER A 14 14.65 -8.04 31.22
N SER A 15 15.21 -9.25 31.30
CA SER A 15 16.66 -9.48 31.39
C SER A 15 17.38 -9.52 30.04
N SER A 16 16.63 -9.59 28.92
CA SER A 16 17.23 -9.65 27.60
C SER A 16 17.96 -8.34 27.26
N ALA A 17 19.00 -8.43 26.43
CA ALA A 17 19.72 -7.25 25.95
C ALA A 17 18.79 -6.29 25.19
N MET A 18 17.84 -6.83 24.42
CA MET A 18 16.87 -6.03 23.66
C MET A 18 15.89 -5.29 24.58
N SER A 19 15.35 -5.96 25.60
CA SER A 19 14.43 -5.31 26.56
C SER A 19 15.13 -4.21 27.35
N ARG A 20 16.39 -4.42 27.74
CA ARG A 20 17.19 -3.39 28.44
C ARG A 20 17.48 -2.19 27.54
N PHE A 21 17.91 -2.44 26.29
CA PHE A 21 18.12 -1.41 25.28
C PHE A 21 16.85 -0.56 25.05
N MET A 22 15.69 -1.21 24.90
CA MET A 22 14.42 -0.51 24.72
C MET A 22 14.01 0.27 25.97
N ALA A 23 14.24 -0.26 27.17
CA ALA A 23 13.94 0.45 28.41
C ALA A 23 14.82 1.69 28.61
N GLU A 24 16.08 1.64 28.16
CA GLU A 24 17.04 2.73 28.24
C GLU A 24 16.76 3.84 27.22
N HIS A 25 16.45 3.49 25.97
CA HIS A 25 16.31 4.46 24.87
C HIS A 25 14.87 4.86 24.54
N LEU A 26 13.89 4.08 24.98
CA LEU A 26 12.46 4.40 24.85
C LEU A 26 11.77 4.25 26.21
N PRO A 27 12.18 5.04 27.22
CA PRO A 27 11.51 5.00 28.52
C PRO A 27 10.04 5.37 28.34
N LEU A 28 9.14 4.60 28.96
CA LEU A 28 7.67 4.78 28.93
C LEU A 28 6.94 4.34 27.65
N PRO A 29 7.26 3.21 27.01
CA PRO A 29 6.55 2.78 25.79
C PRO A 29 5.06 2.51 26.07
N LYS A 30 4.73 2.06 27.30
CA LYS A 30 3.35 1.90 27.75
C LYS A 30 2.60 3.23 27.85
N ALA A 31 3.25 4.30 28.30
CA ALA A 31 2.61 5.61 28.38
C ALA A 31 2.34 6.18 26.99
N VAL A 32 3.32 6.07 26.07
CA VAL A 32 3.16 6.48 24.68
C VAL A 32 2.04 5.69 23.98
N VAL A 33 2.02 4.37 24.14
CA VAL A 33 0.95 3.53 23.58
C VAL A 33 -0.41 3.84 24.22
N SER A 34 -0.46 4.11 25.52
CA SER A 34 -1.70 4.48 26.22
C SER A 34 -2.21 5.84 25.76
N ASP A 35 -1.35 6.85 25.66
CA ASP A 35 -1.68 8.18 25.14
C ASP A 35 -2.17 8.08 23.69
N PHE A 36 -1.47 7.32 22.86
CA PHE A 36 -1.89 7.05 21.48
C PHE A 36 -3.28 6.39 21.43
N ARG A 37 -3.51 5.31 22.20
CA ARG A 37 -4.83 4.65 22.28
C ARG A 37 -5.92 5.56 22.83
N GLN A 38 -5.60 6.43 23.78
CA GLN A 38 -6.53 7.41 24.32
C GLN A 38 -6.92 8.43 23.25
N ARG A 39 -5.95 8.94 22.50
CA ARG A 39 -6.20 9.85 21.37
C ARG A 39 -7.01 9.17 20.27
N LEU A 40 -6.73 7.91 19.97
CA LEU A 40 -7.47 7.12 18.97
C LEU A 40 -8.98 7.07 19.24
N LYS A 41 -9.42 7.13 20.51
CA LYS A 41 -10.86 7.16 20.85
C LYS A 41 -11.59 8.38 20.29
N ASN A 42 -10.87 9.45 19.96
CA ASN A 42 -11.42 10.67 19.39
C ASN A 42 -11.49 10.61 17.85
N PHE A 43 -11.01 9.54 17.23
CA PHE A 43 -11.06 9.33 15.80
C PHE A 43 -12.15 8.31 15.44
N PRO A 44 -12.72 8.38 14.22
CA PRO A 44 -13.61 7.35 13.71
C PRO A 44 -12.95 5.97 13.76
N GLU A 45 -13.76 4.92 13.85
CA GLU A 45 -13.24 3.56 13.81
C GLU A 45 -12.41 3.34 12.53
N PRO A 46 -11.25 2.66 12.63
CA PRO A 46 -10.46 2.32 11.45
C PRO A 46 -11.28 1.46 10.48
N VAL A 47 -11.19 1.80 9.20
CA VAL A 47 -11.78 0.98 8.13
C VAL A 47 -11.12 -0.39 8.16
N LYS A 48 -11.93 -1.44 8.32
CA LYS A 48 -11.51 -2.83 8.23
C LYS A 48 -11.76 -3.31 6.81
N PRO A 49 -10.76 -3.83 6.10
CA PRO A 49 -10.98 -4.30 4.75
C PRO A 49 -11.99 -5.44 4.69
N ASP A 50 -12.95 -5.38 3.76
CA ASP A 50 -14.02 -6.37 3.61
C ASP A 50 -13.87 -7.16 2.31
N ALA A 51 -13.03 -8.18 2.33
CA ALA A 51 -12.87 -9.10 1.21
C ALA A 51 -14.08 -10.05 1.01
N GLY A 52 -15.11 -9.95 1.86
CA GLY A 52 -16.26 -10.85 1.85
C GLY A 52 -16.07 -12.16 2.63
N PRO A 53 -17.15 -12.96 2.77
CA PRO A 53 -17.15 -14.14 3.63
C PRO A 53 -16.12 -15.20 3.24
N GLY A 54 -15.34 -15.66 4.22
CA GLY A 54 -14.36 -16.74 4.03
C GLY A 54 -13.07 -16.34 3.32
N GLN A 55 -12.93 -15.08 2.90
CA GLN A 55 -11.72 -14.55 2.27
C GLN A 55 -10.90 -13.72 3.26
N ARG A 56 -9.56 -13.82 3.15
CA ARG A 56 -8.65 -12.93 3.89
C ARG A 56 -8.30 -11.74 3.00
N PRO A 57 -8.42 -10.50 3.49
CA PRO A 57 -7.94 -9.34 2.75
C PRO A 57 -6.45 -9.43 2.45
N GLU A 58 -6.06 -8.96 1.28
CA GLU A 58 -4.66 -8.85 0.85
C GLU A 58 -3.93 -7.69 1.55
N TYR A 59 -3.76 -7.79 2.87
CA TYR A 59 -3.21 -6.71 3.70
C TYR A 59 -1.88 -6.16 3.20
N GLN A 60 -0.98 -7.04 2.71
CA GLN A 60 0.31 -6.61 2.19
C GLN A 60 0.15 -5.72 0.94
N MET A 61 -0.75 -6.07 0.04
CA MET A 61 -1.01 -5.32 -1.18
C MET A 61 -1.75 -4.02 -0.90
N LEU A 62 -2.70 -4.04 0.05
CA LEU A 62 -3.40 -2.84 0.51
C LEU A 62 -2.43 -1.79 1.06
N GLY A 63 -1.43 -2.21 1.83
CA GLY A 63 -0.39 -1.31 2.35
C GLY A 63 0.37 -0.57 1.25
N HIS A 64 0.87 -1.30 0.24
CA HIS A 64 1.54 -0.70 -0.91
C HIS A 64 0.61 0.17 -1.75
N THR A 65 -0.65 -0.24 -1.93
CA THR A 65 -1.65 0.53 -2.68
C THR A 65 -1.89 1.89 -2.03
N ILE A 66 -2.09 1.91 -0.71
CA ILE A 66 -2.29 3.14 0.07
C ILE A 66 -1.03 4.01 0.01
N ASP A 67 0.15 3.42 0.19
CA ASP A 67 1.43 4.14 0.11
C ASP A 67 1.64 4.81 -1.26
N HIS A 68 1.43 4.09 -2.36
CA HIS A 68 1.50 4.67 -3.70
C HIS A 68 0.54 5.84 -3.88
N ARG A 69 -0.72 5.68 -3.45
CA ARG A 69 -1.70 6.75 -3.61
C ARG A 69 -1.39 7.96 -2.74
N LEU A 70 -0.87 7.75 -1.52
CA LEU A 70 -0.42 8.84 -0.66
C LEU A 70 0.77 9.58 -1.27
N ARG A 71 1.77 8.87 -1.80
CA ARG A 71 2.90 9.50 -2.50
C ARG A 71 2.43 10.38 -3.65
N ILE A 72 1.51 9.90 -4.48
CA ILE A 72 0.91 10.71 -5.57
C ILE A 72 0.22 11.96 -5.02
N SER A 73 -0.48 11.83 -3.88
CA SER A 73 -1.15 12.99 -3.25
C SER A 73 -0.15 14.01 -2.71
N LEU A 74 1.01 13.55 -2.25
CA LEU A 74 2.06 14.37 -1.63
C LEU A 74 3.11 14.86 -2.64
N GLY A 75 2.94 14.60 -3.93
CA GLY A 75 3.92 14.94 -4.97
C GLY A 75 5.21 14.13 -4.88
N ALA A 76 5.22 13.03 -4.14
CA ALA A 76 6.37 12.16 -3.97
C ALA A 76 6.47 11.14 -5.13
N PRO A 77 7.69 10.81 -5.57
CA PRO A 77 7.89 9.89 -6.68
C PRO A 77 7.47 8.45 -6.31
N THR A 78 6.59 7.85 -7.10
CA THR A 78 6.22 6.42 -6.99
C THR A 78 6.99 5.52 -7.95
N GLY A 79 7.57 6.09 -9.00
CA GLY A 79 7.87 5.35 -10.24
C GLY A 79 9.07 4.40 -10.22
N ARG A 80 10.10 4.59 -9.37
CA ARG A 80 11.34 3.78 -9.49
C ARG A 80 11.13 2.29 -9.15
N PRO A 81 10.56 1.91 -7.99
CA PRO A 81 10.29 0.50 -7.69
C PRO A 81 9.35 -0.16 -8.71
N ILE A 82 8.33 0.57 -9.16
CA ILE A 82 7.36 0.07 -10.14
C ILE A 82 8.06 -0.18 -11.49
N LYS A 83 8.84 0.79 -11.97
CA LYS A 83 9.59 0.69 -13.24
C LYS A 83 10.57 -0.48 -13.22
N GLU A 84 11.33 -0.64 -12.15
CA GLU A 84 12.24 -1.76 -11.99
C GLU A 84 11.49 -3.10 -11.91
N GLY A 85 10.30 -3.11 -11.32
CA GLY A 85 9.40 -4.26 -11.31
C GLY A 85 8.95 -4.68 -12.70
N VAL A 86 8.54 -3.71 -13.54
CA VAL A 86 8.18 -3.95 -14.95
C VAL A 86 9.35 -4.53 -15.73
N VAL A 87 10.57 -4.01 -15.52
CA VAL A 87 11.78 -4.54 -16.15
C VAL A 87 12.06 -5.96 -15.70
N ARG A 88 11.95 -6.25 -14.39
CA ARG A 88 12.23 -7.57 -13.81
C ARG A 88 11.17 -8.63 -14.11
N ALA A 89 9.99 -8.23 -14.56
CA ALA A 89 8.95 -9.13 -15.02
C ALA A 89 9.30 -9.82 -16.38
N CYS A 90 10.52 -9.65 -16.92
CA CYS A 90 10.96 -10.20 -18.20
C CYS A 90 11.40 -11.67 -18.19
N SER A 91 11.78 -12.19 -17.02
CA SER A 91 12.25 -13.56 -16.86
C SER A 91 11.21 -14.33 -16.07
N ASP A 92 10.97 -15.59 -16.42
CA ASP A 92 10.12 -16.47 -15.63
C ASP A 92 10.78 -16.87 -14.30
N TYR A 93 9.98 -17.53 -13.46
CA TYR A 93 10.40 -18.26 -12.28
C TYR A 93 10.01 -19.72 -12.51
N ASP A 94 10.99 -20.53 -12.91
CA ASP A 94 10.81 -21.97 -13.15
C ASP A 94 9.69 -22.28 -14.18
N GLY A 95 9.72 -21.57 -15.32
CA GLY A 95 8.72 -21.72 -16.38
C GLY A 95 7.37 -21.03 -16.11
N TRP A 96 7.21 -20.35 -14.97
CA TRP A 96 6.03 -19.55 -14.63
C TRP A 96 6.37 -18.08 -14.38
N PRO A 97 5.60 -17.11 -14.91
CA PRO A 97 4.51 -17.24 -15.88
C PRO A 97 5.00 -17.64 -17.28
N SER A 98 4.08 -17.97 -18.20
CA SER A 98 4.46 -18.24 -19.59
C SER A 98 5.03 -16.99 -20.27
N SER A 99 5.79 -17.18 -21.36
CA SER A 99 6.41 -16.09 -22.10
C SER A 99 5.38 -15.10 -22.67
N GLU A 100 4.20 -15.58 -23.08
CA GLU A 100 3.13 -14.72 -23.59
C GLU A 100 2.50 -13.88 -22.46
N VAL A 101 2.34 -14.45 -21.26
CA VAL A 101 1.88 -13.71 -20.06
C VAL A 101 2.92 -12.67 -19.66
N ILE A 102 4.21 -13.03 -19.66
CA ILE A 102 5.31 -12.08 -19.41
C ILE A 102 5.22 -10.90 -20.37
N HIS A 103 5.08 -11.16 -21.68
CA HIS A 103 4.98 -10.10 -22.68
C HIS A 103 3.76 -9.19 -22.46
N ALA A 104 2.59 -9.78 -22.16
CA ALA A 104 1.37 -9.03 -21.85
C ALA A 104 1.55 -8.12 -20.63
N VAL A 105 2.09 -8.67 -19.54
CA VAL A 105 2.34 -7.92 -18.29
C VAL A 105 3.35 -6.80 -18.50
N GLN A 106 4.42 -7.03 -19.26
CA GLN A 106 5.39 -5.97 -19.54
C GLN A 106 4.78 -4.84 -20.37
N THR A 107 3.99 -5.18 -21.38
CA THR A 107 3.28 -4.21 -22.22
C THR A 107 2.31 -3.38 -21.37
N ALA A 108 1.48 -4.04 -20.58
CA ALA A 108 0.55 -3.38 -19.66
C ALA A 108 1.28 -2.53 -18.60
N GLY A 109 2.44 -3.00 -18.12
CA GLY A 109 3.28 -2.28 -17.18
C GLY A 109 3.86 -0.98 -17.73
N GLN A 110 4.21 -0.92 -19.02
CA GLN A 110 4.62 0.34 -19.66
C GLN A 110 3.45 1.31 -19.74
N VAL A 111 2.26 0.84 -20.16
CA VAL A 111 1.04 1.67 -20.21
C VAL A 111 0.68 2.20 -18.81
N LEU A 112 0.80 1.35 -17.78
CA LEU A 112 0.58 1.71 -16.37
C LEU A 112 1.50 2.87 -15.96
N LEU A 113 2.79 2.80 -16.30
CA LEU A 113 3.75 3.85 -15.95
C LEU A 113 3.41 5.18 -16.62
N GLU A 114 2.96 5.17 -17.88
CA GLU A 114 2.50 6.39 -18.56
C GLU A 114 1.22 6.95 -17.92
N GLU A 115 0.24 6.09 -17.62
CA GLU A 115 -1.01 6.53 -17.00
C GLU A 115 -0.78 7.07 -15.57
N LEU A 116 0.06 6.42 -14.77
CA LEU A 116 0.41 6.93 -13.44
C LEU A 116 1.09 8.30 -13.48
N ARG A 117 1.82 8.63 -14.55
CA ARG A 117 2.43 9.96 -14.71
C ARG A 117 1.38 11.05 -14.87
N THR A 118 0.21 10.76 -15.45
CA THR A 118 -0.86 11.78 -15.60
C THR A 118 -1.45 12.20 -14.25
N TYR A 119 -1.28 11.37 -13.22
CA TYR A 119 -1.67 11.71 -11.85
C TYR A 119 -0.53 12.34 -11.05
N GLN A 120 0.71 12.39 -11.55
CA GLN A 120 1.83 12.96 -10.83
C GLN A 120 1.94 14.47 -11.07
N SER A 121 2.19 15.21 -10.00
CA SER A 121 2.49 16.64 -10.01
C SER A 121 3.47 16.94 -8.88
N PRO A 122 4.43 17.88 -9.05
CA PRO A 122 5.32 18.31 -7.97
C PRO A 122 4.57 18.82 -6.73
N ASP A 123 3.42 19.46 -6.94
CA ASP A 123 2.55 19.96 -5.87
C ASP A 123 1.62 18.85 -5.31
N GLY A 124 1.72 17.65 -5.87
CA GLY A 124 0.86 16.53 -5.55
C GLY A 124 -0.53 16.63 -6.16
N GLN A 125 -1.44 15.82 -5.62
CA GLN A 125 -2.83 15.75 -6.02
C GLN A 125 -3.72 15.86 -4.78
N PRO A 126 -4.97 16.30 -4.93
CA PRO A 126 -5.93 16.26 -3.84
C PRO A 126 -5.99 14.90 -3.15
N LEU A 127 -6.20 14.93 -1.83
CA LEU A 127 -6.40 13.72 -1.02
C LEU A 127 -7.67 12.94 -1.38
N ALA A 128 -8.54 13.48 -2.23
CA ALA A 128 -9.65 12.77 -2.83
C ALA A 128 -9.90 13.39 -4.21
N LEU A 129 -9.85 12.58 -5.26
CA LEU A 129 -10.27 13.00 -6.60
C LEU A 129 -11.78 12.81 -6.79
N GLY A 130 -12.29 13.19 -7.97
CA GLY A 130 -13.63 12.78 -8.40
C GLY A 130 -13.78 11.26 -8.44
N ASN A 131 -15.01 10.76 -8.28
CA ASN A 131 -15.29 9.35 -8.05
C ASN A 131 -14.62 8.40 -9.06
N GLU A 132 -14.76 8.69 -10.36
CA GLU A 132 -14.21 7.84 -11.43
C GLU A 132 -12.67 7.87 -11.45
N SER A 133 -12.08 9.06 -11.37
CA SER A 133 -10.63 9.22 -11.36
C SER A 133 -9.99 8.61 -10.10
N GLU A 134 -10.64 8.72 -8.95
CA GLU A 134 -10.14 8.10 -7.72
C GLU A 134 -10.22 6.58 -7.80
N GLU A 135 -11.31 6.02 -8.33
CA GLU A 135 -11.43 4.58 -8.55
C GLU A 135 -10.35 4.06 -9.50
N ARG A 136 -10.20 4.70 -10.66
CA ARG A 136 -9.16 4.32 -11.63
C ARG A 136 -7.78 4.37 -10.99
N LEU A 137 -7.47 5.46 -10.29
CA LEU A 137 -6.18 5.64 -9.65
C LEU A 137 -5.91 4.60 -8.55
N VAL A 138 -6.90 4.26 -7.72
CA VAL A 138 -6.73 3.23 -6.69
C VAL A 138 -6.39 1.88 -7.32
N ARG A 139 -7.11 1.50 -8.39
CA ARG A 139 -6.83 0.25 -9.10
C ARG A 139 -5.45 0.25 -9.77
N LEU A 140 -5.03 1.37 -10.38
CA LEU A 140 -3.67 1.53 -10.91
C LEU A 140 -2.61 1.38 -9.81
N CYS A 141 -2.80 2.01 -8.65
CA CYS A 141 -1.90 1.87 -7.51
C CYS A 141 -1.85 0.42 -7.01
N HIS A 142 -2.95 -0.32 -7.11
CA HIS A 142 -3.00 -1.73 -6.70
C HIS A 142 -2.21 -2.61 -7.68
N VAL A 143 -2.40 -2.43 -8.99
CA VAL A 143 -1.62 -3.11 -10.02
C VAL A 143 -0.13 -2.76 -9.90
N ALA A 144 0.20 -1.49 -9.67
CA ALA A 144 1.56 -1.02 -9.44
C ALA A 144 2.24 -1.72 -8.24
N SER A 145 1.47 -2.00 -7.19
CA SER A 145 1.97 -2.72 -6.01
C SER A 145 2.48 -4.12 -6.38
N SER A 146 1.88 -4.78 -7.38
CA SER A 146 2.31 -6.10 -7.84
C SER A 146 3.66 -6.05 -8.55
N PHE A 147 3.94 -4.98 -9.30
CA PHE A 147 5.27 -4.72 -9.86
C PHE A 147 6.29 -4.37 -8.78
N GLU A 148 5.91 -3.58 -7.78
CA GLU A 148 6.81 -3.31 -6.65
C GLU A 148 7.18 -4.59 -5.88
N VAL A 149 6.26 -5.55 -5.74
CA VAL A 149 6.57 -6.87 -5.16
C VAL A 149 7.61 -7.62 -6.00
N ILE A 150 7.44 -7.66 -7.33
CA ILE A 150 8.44 -8.27 -8.25
C ILE A 150 9.81 -7.62 -8.05
N PHE A 151 9.86 -6.29 -7.97
CA PHE A 151 11.10 -5.57 -7.70
C PHE A 151 11.73 -5.99 -6.36
N ARG A 152 10.97 -5.91 -5.27
CA ARG A 152 11.46 -6.19 -3.90
C ARG A 152 11.94 -7.64 -3.74
N CYS A 153 11.30 -8.58 -4.41
CA CYS A 153 11.64 -10.00 -4.35
C CYS A 153 12.70 -10.42 -5.38
N GLY A 154 13.07 -9.55 -6.31
CA GLY A 154 14.08 -9.85 -7.32
C GLY A 154 13.56 -10.63 -8.54
N GLY A 155 12.25 -10.79 -8.69
CA GLY A 155 11.62 -11.56 -9.76
C GLY A 155 10.18 -11.94 -9.41
N TRP A 156 9.60 -12.86 -10.20
CA TRP A 156 8.25 -13.35 -9.94
C TRP A 156 8.14 -14.04 -8.59
N VAL A 157 6.97 -13.85 -7.96
CA VAL A 157 6.61 -14.48 -6.70
C VAL A 157 5.35 -15.32 -6.94
N PRO A 158 5.34 -16.61 -6.55
CA PRO A 158 4.14 -17.43 -6.64
C PRO A 158 2.95 -16.75 -5.97
N GLY A 159 1.82 -16.71 -6.67
CA GLY A 159 0.60 -16.04 -6.19
C GLY A 159 0.52 -14.54 -6.55
N ASN A 160 1.52 -13.96 -7.21
CA ASN A 160 1.38 -12.63 -7.80
C ASN A 160 0.31 -12.66 -8.90
N ARG A 161 -0.74 -11.85 -8.77
CA ARG A 161 -1.91 -11.85 -9.65
C ARG A 161 -1.58 -11.48 -11.10
N LEU A 162 -0.49 -10.76 -11.34
CA LEU A 162 -0.01 -10.47 -12.70
C LEU A 162 0.34 -11.75 -13.46
N GLY A 163 0.85 -12.78 -12.78
CA GLY A 163 1.17 -14.07 -13.41
C GLY A 163 -0.04 -14.95 -13.70
N LEU A 164 -1.25 -14.49 -13.35
CA LEU A 164 -2.52 -15.17 -13.61
C LEU A 164 -3.33 -14.49 -14.73
N CYS A 165 -2.80 -13.43 -15.34
CA CYS A 165 -3.47 -12.78 -16.47
C CYS A 165 -3.40 -13.66 -17.72
N ARG A 166 -4.26 -13.35 -18.70
CA ARG A 166 -4.25 -14.02 -20.00
C ARG A 166 -3.23 -13.33 -20.91
N PRO A 167 -2.68 -14.04 -21.90
CA PRO A 167 -1.77 -13.46 -22.91
C PRO A 167 -2.32 -12.25 -23.67
N ALA A 168 -3.64 -12.09 -23.76
CA ALA A 168 -4.28 -10.99 -24.47
C ALA A 168 -4.70 -9.82 -23.54
N ASP A 169 -4.54 -9.98 -22.23
CA ASP A 169 -4.99 -8.98 -21.26
C ASP A 169 -4.11 -7.72 -21.38
N GLY A 170 -4.77 -6.56 -21.47
CA GLY A 170 -4.14 -5.24 -21.40
C GLY A 170 -4.22 -4.63 -20.00
N LEU A 171 -3.78 -3.38 -19.87
CA LEU A 171 -3.87 -2.66 -18.60
C LEU A 171 -5.30 -2.57 -18.07
N ASP A 172 -6.27 -2.33 -18.94
CA ASP A 172 -7.67 -2.20 -18.55
C ASP A 172 -8.21 -3.50 -17.95
N ASP A 173 -7.81 -4.66 -18.50
CA ASP A 173 -8.18 -5.97 -17.96
C ASP A 173 -7.56 -6.19 -16.57
N LEU A 174 -6.28 -5.84 -16.40
CA LEU A 174 -5.59 -5.93 -15.10
C LEU A 174 -6.22 -5.03 -14.04
N VAL A 175 -6.63 -3.82 -14.42
CA VAL A 175 -7.30 -2.85 -13.57
C VAL A 175 -8.72 -3.32 -13.22
N ALA A 176 -9.45 -3.86 -14.18
CA ALA A 176 -10.78 -4.43 -13.99
C ALA A 176 -10.75 -5.67 -13.08
N ALA A 177 -9.66 -6.44 -13.11
CA ALA A 177 -9.46 -7.61 -12.24
C ALA A 177 -9.18 -7.27 -10.76
N VAL A 178 -8.94 -5.98 -10.43
CA VAL A 178 -8.79 -5.54 -9.04
C VAL A 178 -10.12 -5.71 -8.31
N PRO A 179 -10.16 -6.36 -7.13
CA PRO A 179 -11.40 -6.53 -6.37
C PRO A 179 -12.03 -5.19 -5.94
N ASP A 180 -13.35 -5.07 -6.07
CA ASP A 180 -14.09 -3.84 -5.76
C ASP A 180 -13.94 -3.39 -4.31
N TYR A 181 -13.80 -4.33 -3.37
CA TYR A 181 -13.61 -4.01 -1.96
C TYR A 181 -12.36 -3.15 -1.74
N ILE A 182 -11.31 -3.33 -2.53
CA ILE A 182 -10.07 -2.53 -2.43
C ILE A 182 -10.36 -1.07 -2.73
N VAL A 183 -11.13 -0.82 -3.79
CA VAL A 183 -11.55 0.53 -4.18
C VAL A 183 -12.45 1.14 -3.11
N HIS A 184 -13.46 0.39 -2.67
CA HIS A 184 -14.40 0.83 -1.66
C HIS A 184 -13.72 1.19 -0.34
N ASP A 185 -12.84 0.33 0.16
CA ASP A 185 -12.21 0.48 1.47
C ASP A 185 -11.18 1.60 1.47
N ILE A 186 -10.40 1.73 0.39
CA ILE A 186 -9.46 2.84 0.26
C ILE A 186 -10.22 4.16 0.13
N ARG A 187 -11.30 4.24 -0.66
CA ARG A 187 -12.13 5.45 -0.72
C ARG A 187 -12.72 5.82 0.64
N SER A 188 -13.22 4.83 1.39
CA SER A 188 -13.77 5.02 2.73
C SER A 188 -12.72 5.54 3.72
N HIS A 189 -11.51 4.98 3.69
CA HIS A 189 -10.40 5.44 4.51
C HIS A 189 -10.02 6.91 4.21
N ARG A 190 -10.08 7.31 2.95
CA ARG A 190 -9.69 8.65 2.50
C ARG A 190 -10.75 9.71 2.75
N LEU A 191 -12.02 9.40 2.56
CA LEU A 191 -13.11 10.30 2.93
C LEU A 191 -13.06 10.62 4.43
N THR A 192 -12.77 9.60 5.25
CA THR A 192 -12.56 9.75 6.69
C THR A 192 -11.37 10.67 6.97
N THR A 193 -10.22 10.41 6.33
CA THR A 193 -9.01 11.21 6.50
C THR A 193 -9.18 12.67 6.05
N ALA A 194 -9.73 12.90 4.85
CA ALA A 194 -9.95 14.25 4.32
C ALA A 194 -10.93 15.06 5.16
N ARG A 195 -11.96 14.41 5.74
CA ARG A 195 -12.89 15.06 6.66
C ARG A 195 -12.21 15.50 7.96
N LEU A 196 -11.35 14.65 8.51
CA LEU A 196 -10.56 14.96 9.72
C LEU A 196 -9.60 16.13 9.47
N TYR A 197 -8.88 16.13 8.35
CA TYR A 197 -7.99 17.24 7.99
C TYR A 197 -8.73 18.58 7.91
N ARG A 198 -9.89 18.61 7.24
CA ARG A 198 -10.72 19.82 7.16
C ARG A 198 -11.24 20.28 8.52
N GLN A 199 -11.61 19.35 9.41
CA GLN A 199 -12.04 19.69 10.77
C GLN A 199 -10.90 20.30 11.59
N VAL A 200 -9.69 19.72 11.51
CA VAL A 200 -8.51 20.24 12.20
C VAL A 200 -8.12 21.62 11.67
N GLU A 201 -8.12 21.81 10.35
CA GLU A 201 -7.82 23.10 9.71
C GLU A 201 -8.84 24.18 10.11
N THR A 202 -10.13 23.83 10.16
CA THR A 202 -11.19 24.74 10.62
C THR A 202 -10.99 25.13 12.08
N LEU A 203 -10.69 24.16 12.95
CA LEU A 203 -10.43 24.41 14.37
C LEU A 203 -9.19 25.28 14.59
N TRP A 204 -8.11 25.03 13.84
CA TRP A 204 -6.88 25.82 13.89
C TRP A 204 -7.08 27.28 13.46
N ASN A 205 -7.89 27.51 12.43
CA ASN A 205 -8.20 28.86 11.94
C ASN A 205 -9.13 29.63 12.89
N LEU A 206 -9.90 28.93 13.74
CA LEU A 206 -10.77 29.54 14.76
C LEU A 206 -10.02 29.89 16.04
N THR A 207 -8.95 29.17 16.40
CA THR A 207 -8.16 29.43 17.61
C THR A 207 -7.00 30.42 17.42
N ASN A 208 -6.62 30.71 16.17
CA ASN A 208 -5.54 31.65 15.84
C ASN A 208 -6.02 32.95 15.19
N ARG A 209 -7.27 33.36 15.44
CA ARG A 209 -7.82 34.69 15.16
C ARG A 209 -8.08 35.41 16.47
#